data_AF-A0A9D2MVK5-F1
#
_entry.id   AF-A0A9D2MVK5-F1
#
_cell.length_a   1.000
_cell.length_b   1.000
_cell.length_c   1.000
_cell.angle_alpha   90.00
_cell.angle_beta   90.00
_cell.angle_gamma   90.00
#
_symmetry.space_group_name_H-M   'P 1'
#
loop_
_entity.id
_entity.type
_entity.pdbx_description
1 polymer ?
#
loop_
_entity_poly.entity_id
_entity_poly.type
_entity_poly.pdbx_seq_one_letter_code
_entity_poly.pdbx_strand_id
1 'polypeptide(L)'
;MTNEQLAWNVQNGNRAALTELWGAVRPLLFSLAWKFYTRQGKERCAQRGVTLEDLQQEAFFALYDAVQAYKPEKGYQLTTYLHYATENRFRACMGIQGKADALNHADRLERPIPGDDEGREQGETLPDEQAERELLNVDEKAEQAHFHTVLEQALGELSVVQSAVLRHRFTQQHTRQQTAEALHITAEAVRREEARALQFLRGKPTVLHLREEVLETAAYHGTGWFSWYFEQGSVEERIVER
;
A
#
# COMPACT_ATOMS: atom_id res chain seq x y z
N MET A 1 -47.78 -4.02 -32.92
CA MET A 1 -47.17 -2.67 -32.82
C MET A 1 -45.69 -2.79 -33.16
N THR A 2 -45.07 -1.76 -33.74
CA THR A 2 -43.62 -1.76 -33.97
C THR A 2 -42.87 -1.38 -32.70
N ASN A 3 -41.59 -1.76 -32.61
CA ASN A 3 -40.75 -1.44 -31.44
C ASN A 3 -40.61 0.07 -31.24
N GLU A 4 -40.57 0.82 -32.35
CA GLU A 4 -40.49 2.28 -32.37
C GLU A 4 -41.77 2.93 -31.81
N GLN A 5 -42.95 2.40 -32.16
CA GLN A 5 -44.23 2.85 -31.61
C GLN A 5 -44.32 2.56 -30.11
N LEU A 6 -43.87 1.38 -29.67
CA LEU A 6 -43.82 1.03 -28.26
C LEU A 6 -42.86 1.95 -27.49
N ALA A 7 -41.67 2.25 -28.02
CA ALA A 7 -40.73 3.17 -27.40
C ALA A 7 -41.32 4.59 -27.25
N TRP A 8 -42.02 5.09 -28.28
CA TRP A 8 -42.73 6.37 -28.21
C TRP A 8 -43.84 6.35 -27.14
N ASN A 9 -44.62 5.28 -27.06
CA ASN A 9 -45.66 5.12 -26.03
C ASN A 9 -45.07 5.12 -24.61
N VAL A 10 -43.91 4.48 -24.42
CA VAL A 10 -43.20 4.47 -23.13
C VAL A 10 -42.75 5.88 -22.74
N GLN A 11 -42.20 6.66 -23.68
CA GLN A 11 -41.83 8.06 -23.43
C GLN A 11 -43.03 8.92 -23.01
N ASN A 12 -44.23 8.62 -23.52
CA ASN A 12 -45.48 9.28 -23.16
C ASN A 12 -46.11 8.74 -21.86
N GLY A 13 -45.39 7.92 -21.08
CA GLY A 13 -45.81 7.46 -19.76
C GLY A 13 -46.58 6.14 -19.73
N ASN A 14 -46.73 5.44 -20.86
CA ASN A 14 -47.37 4.13 -20.88
C ASN A 14 -46.41 3.02 -20.41
N ARG A 15 -46.57 2.59 -19.16
CA ARG A 15 -45.75 1.52 -18.55
C ARG A 15 -46.03 0.13 -19.12
N ALA A 16 -47.24 -0.16 -19.59
CA ALA A 16 -47.56 -1.46 -20.18
C ALA A 16 -46.80 -1.69 -21.49
N ALA A 17 -46.61 -0.61 -22.26
CA ALA A 17 -45.81 -0.64 -23.49
C ALA A 17 -44.33 -1.01 -23.22
N LEU A 18 -43.79 -0.73 -22.04
CA LEU A 18 -42.41 -1.10 -21.69
C LEU A 18 -42.28 -2.62 -21.50
N THR A 19 -43.26 -3.26 -20.86
CA THR A 19 -43.29 -4.71 -20.68
C THR A 19 -43.40 -5.44 -22.01
N GLU A 20 -44.28 -4.96 -22.90
CA GLU A 20 -44.41 -5.49 -24.26
C GLU A 20 -43.11 -5.32 -25.06
N LEU A 21 -42.51 -4.13 -24.98
CA LEU A 21 -41.24 -3.84 -25.65
C LEU A 21 -40.12 -4.74 -25.13
N TRP A 22 -39.99 -4.90 -23.81
CA TRP A 22 -39.04 -5.82 -23.20
C TRP A 22 -39.22 -7.24 -23.73
N GLY A 23 -40.46 -7.75 -23.75
CA GLY A 23 -40.76 -9.08 -24.29
C GLY A 23 -40.28 -9.24 -25.75
N ALA A 24 -40.47 -8.21 -26.57
CA ALA A 24 -40.07 -8.22 -27.98
C ALA A 24 -38.55 -8.16 -28.18
N VAL A 25 -37.83 -7.31 -27.43
CA VAL A 25 -36.38 -7.09 -27.64
C VAL A 25 -35.47 -7.91 -26.74
N ARG A 26 -35.99 -8.59 -25.71
CA ARG A 26 -35.19 -9.41 -24.78
C ARG A 26 -34.28 -10.44 -25.48
N PRO A 27 -34.71 -11.19 -26.50
CA PRO A 27 -33.82 -12.12 -27.20
C PRO A 27 -32.62 -11.43 -27.84
N LEU A 28 -32.83 -10.24 -28.43
CA LEU A 28 -31.75 -9.42 -28.99
C LEU A 28 -30.79 -8.99 -27.87
N LEU A 29 -31.31 -8.41 -26.79
CA LEU A 29 -30.53 -7.92 -25.67
C LEU A 29 -29.67 -9.02 -25.01
N PHE A 30 -30.24 -10.21 -24.82
CA PHE A 30 -29.50 -11.36 -24.30
C PHE A 30 -28.44 -11.84 -25.29
N SER A 31 -28.69 -11.77 -26.59
CA SER A 31 -27.67 -12.04 -27.60
C SER A 31 -26.51 -11.03 -27.55
N LEU A 32 -26.79 -9.75 -27.23
CA LEU A 32 -25.78 -8.72 -27.06
C LEU A 32 -24.96 -8.96 -25.79
N ALA A 33 -25.62 -9.31 -24.68
CA ALA A 33 -24.95 -9.70 -23.44
C ALA A 33 -24.02 -10.90 -23.67
N TRP A 34 -24.49 -11.93 -24.38
CA TRP A 34 -23.68 -13.11 -24.74
C TRP A 34 -22.47 -12.75 -25.62
N LYS A 35 -22.69 -11.94 -26.67
CA LYS A 35 -21.61 -11.46 -27.56
C LYS A 35 -20.59 -10.64 -26.79
N PHE A 36 -21.03 -9.78 -25.88
CA PHE A 36 -20.15 -8.99 -25.05
C PHE A 36 -19.34 -9.89 -24.10
N TYR A 37 -20.01 -10.81 -23.41
CA TYR A 37 -19.40 -11.74 -22.46
C TYR A 37 -18.34 -12.63 -23.12
N THR A 38 -18.66 -13.20 -24.29
CA THR A 38 -17.72 -14.02 -25.07
C THR A 38 -16.55 -13.20 -25.61
N ARG A 39 -16.79 -11.95 -26.05
CA ARG A 39 -15.73 -11.03 -26.50
C ARG A 39 -14.76 -10.63 -25.37
N GLN A 40 -15.25 -10.43 -24.15
CA GLN A 40 -14.39 -10.09 -23.00
C GLN A 40 -13.65 -11.31 -22.42
N GLY A 41 -14.22 -12.50 -22.57
CA GLY A 41 -13.69 -13.75 -22.04
C GLY A 41 -14.19 -14.06 -20.62
N LYS A 42 -14.55 -15.33 -20.39
CA LYS A 42 -15.13 -15.80 -19.11
C LYS A 42 -14.25 -15.50 -17.91
N GLU A 43 -12.94 -15.71 -18.04
CA GLU A 43 -11.97 -15.48 -16.95
C GLU A 43 -11.89 -14.00 -16.56
N ARG A 44 -11.81 -13.11 -17.56
CA ARG A 44 -11.77 -11.67 -17.33
C ARG A 44 -13.05 -11.16 -16.68
N CYS A 45 -14.22 -11.65 -17.10
CA CYS A 45 -15.48 -11.32 -16.45
C CYS A 45 -15.50 -11.82 -15.00
N ALA A 46 -15.08 -13.05 -14.74
CA ALA A 46 -15.00 -13.62 -13.40
C ALA A 46 -14.01 -12.88 -12.47
N GLN A 47 -12.85 -12.46 -12.99
CA GLN A 47 -11.89 -11.62 -12.26
C GLN A 47 -12.50 -10.29 -11.83
N ARG A 48 -13.42 -9.74 -12.63
CA ARG A 48 -14.15 -8.51 -12.31
C ARG A 48 -15.45 -8.74 -11.55
N GLY A 49 -15.71 -9.98 -11.12
CA GLY A 49 -16.94 -10.34 -10.40
C GLY A 49 -18.22 -10.26 -11.23
N VAL A 50 -18.12 -10.23 -12.57
CA VAL A 50 -19.27 -10.10 -13.48
C VAL A 50 -19.61 -11.46 -14.10
N THR A 51 -20.86 -11.88 -13.92
CA THR A 51 -21.44 -13.05 -14.57
C THR A 51 -22.22 -12.66 -15.83
N LEU A 52 -22.60 -13.66 -16.64
CA LEU A 52 -23.49 -13.42 -17.76
C LEU A 52 -24.87 -12.92 -17.30
N GLU A 53 -25.34 -13.41 -16.16
CA GLU A 53 -26.65 -13.05 -15.58
C GLU A 53 -26.68 -11.58 -15.17
N ASP A 54 -25.56 -11.04 -14.67
CA ASP A 54 -25.45 -9.62 -14.35
C ASP A 54 -25.62 -8.75 -15.61
N LEU A 55 -24.97 -9.12 -16.72
CA LEU A 55 -25.13 -8.42 -18.00
C LEU A 55 -26.56 -8.54 -18.54
N GLN A 56 -27.21 -9.69 -18.36
CA GLN A 56 -28.60 -9.89 -18.77
C GLN A 56 -29.57 -9.02 -17.95
N GLN A 57 -29.32 -8.85 -16.65
CA GLN A 57 -30.09 -7.95 -15.79
C GLN A 57 -29.87 -6.48 -16.19
N GLU A 58 -28.62 -6.07 -16.40
CA GLU A 58 -28.27 -4.71 -16.87
C GLU A 58 -28.89 -4.37 -18.23
N ALA A 59 -29.17 -5.37 -19.06
CA ALA A 59 -29.79 -5.15 -20.36
C ALA A 59 -31.20 -4.54 -20.26
N PHE A 60 -31.92 -4.74 -19.14
CA PHE A 60 -33.19 -4.04 -18.91
C PHE A 60 -33.00 -2.53 -18.72
N PHE A 61 -32.01 -2.13 -17.93
CA PHE A 61 -31.68 -0.71 -17.76
C PHE A 61 -31.15 -0.09 -19.07
N ALA A 62 -30.38 -0.85 -19.85
CA ALA A 62 -29.97 -0.44 -21.18
C ALA A 62 -31.16 -0.22 -22.14
N LEU A 63 -32.20 -1.05 -22.07
CA LEU A 63 -33.44 -0.81 -22.81
C LEU A 63 -34.08 0.52 -22.37
N TYR A 64 -34.20 0.74 -21.06
CA TYR A 64 -34.79 1.95 -20.53
C TYR A 64 -34.02 3.21 -21.00
N ASP A 65 -32.69 3.21 -20.89
CA ASP A 65 -31.84 4.30 -21.37
C ASP A 65 -31.99 4.54 -22.87
N ALA A 66 -32.01 3.46 -23.66
CA ALA A 66 -32.20 3.55 -25.11
C ALA A 66 -33.56 4.16 -25.47
N VAL A 67 -34.61 3.78 -24.75
CA VAL A 67 -35.95 4.35 -24.93
C VAL A 67 -35.97 5.83 -24.56
N GLN A 68 -35.36 6.23 -23.44
CA GLN A 68 -35.28 7.66 -23.06
C GLN A 68 -34.48 8.49 -24.08
N ALA A 69 -33.42 7.91 -24.67
CA ALA A 69 -32.60 8.57 -25.67
C ALA A 69 -33.17 8.53 -27.11
N TYR A 70 -34.19 7.71 -27.36
CA TYR A 70 -34.73 7.47 -28.70
C TYR A 70 -35.36 8.73 -29.28
N LYS A 71 -34.94 9.11 -30.49
CA LYS A 71 -35.45 10.27 -31.23
C LYS A 71 -35.94 9.83 -32.61
N PRO A 72 -37.26 9.68 -32.84
CA PRO A 72 -37.79 9.19 -34.11
C PRO A 72 -37.48 10.13 -35.28
N GLU A 73 -37.36 11.44 -35.03
CA GLU A 73 -37.04 12.47 -36.02
C GLU A 73 -35.69 12.25 -36.72
N LYS A 74 -34.76 11.55 -36.08
CA LYS A 74 -33.42 11.28 -36.65
C LYS A 74 -33.40 10.13 -37.65
N GLY A 75 -34.49 9.39 -37.80
CA GLY A 75 -34.61 8.28 -38.76
C GLY A 75 -33.84 7.01 -38.41
N TYR A 76 -33.20 6.93 -37.25
CA TYR A 76 -32.53 5.72 -36.77
C TYR A 76 -33.51 4.74 -36.12
N GLN A 77 -33.26 3.45 -36.27
CA GLN A 77 -34.02 2.39 -35.61
C GLN A 77 -33.70 2.32 -34.12
N LEU A 78 -34.65 1.84 -33.30
CA LEU A 78 -34.43 1.67 -31.86
C LEU A 78 -33.28 0.69 -31.57
N THR A 79 -33.09 -0.32 -32.43
CA THR A 79 -32.00 -1.30 -32.35
C THR A 79 -30.63 -0.64 -32.28
N THR A 80 -30.40 0.45 -33.03
CA THR A 80 -29.17 1.24 -32.98
C THR A 80 -28.93 1.80 -31.58
N TYR A 81 -29.96 2.39 -30.97
CA TYR A 81 -29.86 2.92 -29.61
C TYR A 81 -29.62 1.82 -28.57
N LEU A 82 -30.26 0.66 -28.74
CA LEU A 82 -30.06 -0.50 -27.87
C LEU A 82 -28.60 -0.98 -27.89
N HIS A 83 -27.98 -1.04 -29.07
CA HIS A 83 -26.57 -1.39 -29.20
C HIS A 83 -25.67 -0.45 -28.40
N TYR A 84 -25.86 0.87 -28.52
CA TYR A 84 -25.05 1.83 -27.77
C TYR A 84 -25.32 1.79 -26.27
N ALA A 85 -26.59 1.71 -25.85
CA ALA A 85 -26.96 1.70 -24.44
C ALA A 85 -26.44 0.43 -23.72
N THR A 86 -26.59 -0.73 -24.36
CA THR A 86 -26.06 -2.00 -23.83
C THR A 86 -24.55 -1.99 -23.73
N GLU A 87 -23.84 -1.56 -24.77
CA GLU A 87 -22.38 -1.47 -24.75
C GLU A 87 -21.88 -0.55 -23.63
N ASN A 88 -22.52 0.62 -23.43
CA ASN A 88 -22.16 1.53 -22.36
C ASN A 88 -22.38 0.90 -20.97
N ARG A 89 -23.57 0.32 -20.73
CA ARG A 89 -23.90 -0.33 -19.46
C ARG A 89 -22.97 -1.52 -19.16
N PHE A 90 -22.71 -2.38 -20.14
CA PHE A 90 -21.83 -3.54 -19.95
C PHE A 90 -20.39 -3.14 -19.68
N ARG A 91 -19.88 -2.07 -20.34
CA ARG A 91 -18.55 -1.53 -20.05
C ARG A 91 -18.47 -0.89 -18.67
N ALA A 92 -19.54 -0.23 -18.21
CA ALA A 92 -19.62 0.31 -16.85
C ALA A 92 -19.67 -0.81 -15.80
N CYS A 93 -20.50 -1.85 -16.01
CA CYS A 93 -20.59 -3.03 -15.15
C CYS A 93 -19.23 -3.75 -15.01
N MET A 94 -18.50 -3.86 -16.13
CA MET A 94 -17.14 -4.39 -16.12
C MET A 94 -16.09 -3.43 -15.54
N GLY A 95 -16.41 -2.22 -15.08
CA GLY A 95 -15.40 -1.25 -14.61
C GLY A 95 -14.36 -0.88 -15.68
N ILE A 96 -14.74 -0.94 -16.97
CA ILE A 96 -13.88 -0.49 -18.09
C ILE A 96 -13.93 1.03 -18.22
N GLN A 97 -15.04 1.63 -17.81
CA GLN A 97 -15.24 3.08 -17.79
C GLN A 97 -14.95 3.62 -16.38
N GLY A 98 -14.14 4.67 -16.29
CA GLY A 98 -13.85 5.35 -15.01
C GLY A 98 -12.48 5.01 -14.41
N LYS A 99 -12.34 5.26 -13.11
CA LYS A 99 -11.09 5.00 -12.36
C LYS A 99 -10.91 3.48 -12.20
N ALA A 100 -9.67 3.01 -12.36
CA ALA A 100 -9.34 1.60 -12.13
C ALA A 100 -9.69 1.19 -10.69
N ASP A 101 -10.51 0.16 -10.56
CA ASP A 101 -10.83 -0.46 -9.28
C ASP A 101 -9.71 -1.45 -8.94
N ALA A 102 -9.09 -1.27 -7.76
CA ALA A 102 -8.03 -2.13 -7.27
C ALA A 102 -8.48 -3.58 -7.12
N LEU A 103 -9.76 -3.83 -6.84
CA LEU A 103 -10.30 -5.18 -6.70
C LEU A 103 -10.25 -5.97 -8.02
N ASN A 104 -10.31 -5.29 -9.16
CA ASN A 104 -10.20 -5.94 -10.48
C ASN A 104 -8.77 -6.41 -10.79
N HIS A 105 -7.79 -6.08 -9.94
CA HIS A 105 -6.37 -6.40 -10.11
C HIS A 105 -5.78 -7.13 -8.92
N ALA A 106 -6.57 -7.38 -7.87
CA ALA A 106 -6.16 -8.18 -6.73
C ALA A 106 -6.16 -9.67 -7.11
N ASP A 107 -5.19 -10.43 -6.61
CA ASP A 107 -5.19 -11.88 -6.65
C ASP A 107 -5.82 -12.45 -5.37
N ARG A 108 -6.21 -13.72 -5.40
CA ARG A 108 -6.80 -14.41 -4.25
C ARG A 108 -5.70 -14.96 -3.34
N LEU A 109 -5.83 -14.72 -2.04
CA LEU A 109 -4.89 -15.23 -1.04
C LEU A 109 -4.98 -16.75 -0.90
N GLU A 110 -6.18 -17.31 -1.11
CA GLU A 110 -6.49 -18.73 -0.97
C GLU A 110 -6.06 -19.54 -2.20
N ARG A 111 -5.31 -18.92 -3.13
CA ARG A 111 -4.83 -19.60 -4.32
C ARG A 111 -3.70 -20.53 -3.92
N PRO A 112 -3.76 -21.83 -4.27
CA PRO A 112 -2.64 -22.73 -4.00
C PRO A 112 -1.42 -22.30 -4.81
N ILE A 113 -0.24 -22.44 -4.22
CA ILE A 113 1.02 -22.10 -4.89
C ILE A 113 1.39 -23.21 -5.89
N PRO A 114 1.61 -22.90 -7.18
CA PRO A 114 1.97 -23.92 -8.16
C PRO A 114 3.31 -24.59 -7.82
N GLY A 115 3.30 -25.91 -7.64
CA GLY A 115 4.51 -26.70 -7.37
C GLY A 115 4.93 -26.73 -5.90
N ASP A 116 4.08 -26.28 -4.97
CA ASP A 116 4.28 -26.47 -3.54
C ASP A 116 3.73 -27.83 -3.08
N ASP A 117 4.59 -28.70 -2.56
CA ASP A 117 4.21 -30.05 -2.09
C ASP A 117 3.44 -30.01 -0.76
N GLU A 118 3.57 -28.92 -0.01
CA GLU A 118 2.90 -28.70 1.28
C GLU A 118 1.47 -28.15 1.10
N GLY A 119 1.08 -27.79 -0.13
CA GLY A 119 -0.26 -27.31 -0.44
C GLY A 119 -0.58 -25.92 0.13
N ARG A 120 0.44 -25.09 0.38
CA ARG A 120 0.25 -23.76 0.94
C ARG A 120 -0.49 -22.84 0.00
N GLU A 121 -1.22 -21.92 0.60
CA GLU A 121 -1.94 -20.85 -0.09
C GLU A 121 -1.04 -19.61 -0.22
N GLN A 122 -1.27 -18.78 -1.25
CA GLN A 122 -0.47 -17.56 -1.47
C GLN A 122 -0.41 -16.66 -0.23
N GLY A 123 -1.53 -16.51 0.48
CA GLY A 123 -1.62 -15.68 1.68
C GLY A 123 -0.71 -16.13 2.83
N GLU A 124 -0.40 -17.43 2.93
CA GLU A 124 0.45 -17.97 3.99
C GLU A 124 1.93 -17.61 3.80
N THR A 125 2.32 -17.18 2.58
CA THR A 125 3.69 -16.75 2.28
C THR A 125 3.90 -15.25 2.44
N LEU A 126 2.84 -14.49 2.69
CA LEU A 126 2.96 -13.05 2.87
C LEU A 126 3.52 -12.75 4.28
N PRO A 127 4.69 -12.10 4.38
CA PRO A 127 5.26 -11.76 5.67
C PRO A 127 4.44 -10.67 6.37
N ASP A 128 4.33 -10.78 7.69
CA ASP A 128 3.81 -9.68 8.52
C ASP A 128 4.95 -8.71 8.82
N GLU A 129 4.89 -7.52 8.22
CA GLU A 129 5.87 -6.46 8.41
C GLU A 129 6.05 -6.04 9.88
N GLN A 130 5.00 -6.12 10.71
CA GLN A 130 5.09 -5.75 12.11
C GLN A 130 5.84 -6.82 12.90
N ALA A 131 5.49 -8.09 12.68
CA ALA A 131 6.18 -9.21 13.32
C ALA A 131 7.66 -9.28 12.91
N GLU A 132 7.98 -9.05 11.63
CA GLU A 132 9.35 -9.01 11.14
C GLU A 132 10.15 -7.88 11.80
N ARG A 133 9.58 -6.66 11.89
CA ARG A 133 10.20 -5.54 12.61
C ARG A 133 10.43 -5.85 14.08
N GLU A 134 9.47 -6.47 14.76
CA GLU A 134 9.63 -6.84 16.17
C GLU A 134 10.75 -7.85 16.38
N LEU A 135 10.88 -8.83 15.49
CA LEU A 135 11.95 -9.82 15.52
C LEU A 135 13.33 -9.16 15.34
N LEU A 136 13.48 -8.30 14.34
CA LEU A 136 14.72 -7.54 14.10
C LEU A 136 15.08 -6.62 15.28
N ASN A 137 14.08 -5.99 15.90
CA ASN A 137 14.27 -5.11 17.05
C ASN A 137 14.78 -5.82 18.33
N VAL A 138 14.70 -7.15 18.42
CA VAL A 138 15.18 -7.87 19.62
C VAL A 138 16.68 -7.70 19.76
N ASP A 139 17.42 -7.90 18.67
CA ASP A 139 18.88 -7.77 18.66
C ASP A 139 19.28 -6.31 18.91
N GLU A 140 18.60 -5.35 18.26
CA GLU A 140 18.83 -3.92 18.49
C GLU A 140 18.63 -3.52 19.96
N LYS A 141 17.60 -4.04 20.63
CA LYS A 141 17.34 -3.74 22.05
C LYS A 141 18.42 -4.31 22.96
N ALA A 142 18.87 -5.54 22.70
CA ALA A 142 19.92 -6.18 23.48
C ALA A 142 21.25 -5.43 23.34
N GLU A 143 21.60 -5.05 22.11
CA GLU A 143 22.79 -4.24 21.82
C GLU A 143 22.70 -2.84 22.44
N GLN A 144 21.57 -2.15 22.30
CA GLN A 144 21.36 -0.85 22.93
C GLN A 144 21.51 -0.93 24.46
N ALA A 145 20.99 -1.99 25.09
CA ALA A 145 21.16 -2.21 26.53
C ALA A 145 22.62 -2.46 26.92
N HIS A 146 23.36 -3.21 26.09
CA HIS A 146 24.80 -3.42 26.27
C HIS A 146 25.57 -2.09 26.19
N PHE A 147 25.38 -1.33 25.11
CA PHE A 147 26.02 -0.03 24.90
C PHE A 147 25.68 0.96 26.01
N HIS A 148 24.41 1.01 26.43
CA HIS A 148 23.98 1.86 27.54
C HIS A 148 24.72 1.50 28.83
N THR A 149 24.84 0.21 29.15
CA THR A 149 25.52 -0.27 30.36
C THR A 149 26.99 0.13 30.37
N VAL A 150 27.71 -0.09 29.26
CA VAL A 150 29.13 0.23 29.16
C VAL A 150 29.36 1.76 29.19
N LEU A 151 28.51 2.55 28.53
CA LEU A 151 28.58 4.00 28.59
C LEU A 151 28.28 4.54 29.99
N GLU A 152 27.29 4.00 30.70
CA GLU A 152 26.99 4.41 32.08
C GLU A 152 28.14 4.10 33.05
N GLN A 153 28.79 2.95 32.90
CA GLN A 153 30.02 2.64 33.65
C GLN A 153 31.13 3.65 33.33
N ALA A 154 31.35 3.96 32.05
CA ALA A 154 32.38 4.91 31.63
C ALA A 154 32.12 6.33 32.12
N LEU A 155 30.84 6.77 32.14
CA LEU A 155 30.39 8.04 32.69
C LEU A 155 30.48 8.09 34.23
N GLY A 156 30.36 6.96 34.92
CA GLY A 156 30.49 6.85 36.37
C GLY A 156 31.90 7.10 36.89
N GLU A 157 32.92 6.87 36.08
CA GLU A 157 34.33 7.15 36.43
C GLU A 157 34.73 8.62 36.21
N LEU A 158 33.91 9.40 35.50
CA LEU A 158 34.12 10.84 35.36
C LEU A 158 33.78 11.57 36.66
N SER A 159 34.29 12.80 36.81
CA SER A 159 33.80 13.67 37.87
C SER A 159 32.31 13.96 37.73
N VAL A 160 31.63 14.18 38.85
CA VAL A 160 30.18 14.46 38.91
C VAL A 160 29.79 15.60 37.95
N VAL A 161 30.60 16.66 37.89
CA VAL A 161 30.37 17.81 37.01
C VAL A 161 30.50 17.42 35.53
N GLN A 162 31.52 16.64 35.17
CA GLN A 162 31.74 16.20 33.79
C GLN A 162 30.64 15.26 33.29
N SER A 163 30.24 14.28 34.12
CA SER A 163 29.15 13.36 33.81
C SER A 163 27.83 14.10 33.63
N ALA A 164 27.52 15.05 34.52
CA ALA A 164 26.33 15.89 34.42
C ALA A 164 26.33 16.77 33.15
N VAL A 165 27.48 17.38 32.80
CA VAL A 165 27.64 18.13 31.54
C VAL A 165 27.33 17.24 30.33
N LEU A 166 27.88 16.03 30.26
CA LEU A 166 27.63 15.11 29.14
C LEU A 166 26.16 14.67 29.05
N ARG A 167 25.52 14.34 30.18
CA ARG A 167 24.10 13.96 30.22
C ARG A 167 23.18 15.09 29.74
N HIS A 168 23.42 16.33 30.18
CA HIS A 168 22.66 17.48 29.67
C HIS A 168 22.91 17.74 28.19
N ARG A 169 24.15 17.62 27.71
CA ARG A 169 24.51 17.91 26.32
C ARG A 169 24.01 16.86 25.32
N PHE A 170 24.11 15.57 25.65
CA PHE A 170 23.88 14.49 24.70
C PHE A 170 22.58 13.72 24.96
N THR A 171 22.22 13.45 26.22
CA THR A 171 20.96 12.75 26.54
C THR A 171 19.76 13.70 26.47
N GLN A 172 19.90 14.92 26.98
CA GLN A 172 18.81 15.93 27.00
C GLN A 172 18.90 16.95 25.85
N GLN A 173 19.94 16.88 25.01
CA GLN A 173 20.16 17.76 23.86
C GLN A 173 20.22 19.26 24.19
N HIS A 174 20.58 19.64 25.41
CA HIS A 174 20.71 21.05 25.80
C HIS A 174 21.90 21.72 25.10
N THR A 175 21.75 23.00 24.78
CA THR A 175 22.87 23.85 24.34
C THR A 175 23.84 24.10 25.50
N ARG A 176 25.08 24.49 25.19
CA ARG A 176 26.08 24.81 26.23
C ARG A 176 25.64 25.92 27.17
N GLN A 177 24.84 26.88 26.69
CA GLN A 177 24.25 27.94 27.52
C GLN A 177 23.19 27.38 28.48
N GLN A 178 22.28 26.55 27.99
CA GLN A 178 21.27 25.90 28.84
C GLN A 178 21.90 24.93 29.86
N THR A 179 22.97 24.20 29.48
CA THR A 179 23.72 23.36 30.41
C THR A 179 24.42 24.19 31.49
N ALA A 180 24.96 25.36 31.13
CA ALA A 180 25.58 26.29 32.07
C ALA A 180 24.57 26.82 33.09
N GLU A 181 23.38 27.20 32.63
CA GLU A 181 22.26 27.62 33.48
C GLU A 181 21.82 26.51 34.43
N ALA A 182 21.63 25.29 33.91
CA ALA A 182 21.18 24.14 34.69
C ALA A 182 22.18 23.69 35.77
N LEU A 183 23.48 23.79 35.48
CA LEU A 183 24.55 23.38 36.41
C LEU A 183 25.11 24.54 37.23
N HIS A 184 24.57 25.76 37.07
CA HIS A 184 25.06 26.98 37.71
C HIS A 184 26.56 27.23 37.52
N ILE A 185 27.06 26.96 36.31
CA ILE A 185 28.46 27.19 35.91
C ILE A 185 28.51 28.10 34.67
N THR A 186 29.69 28.59 34.30
CA THR A 186 29.83 29.42 33.09
C THR A 186 29.83 28.56 31.82
N ALA A 187 29.35 29.12 30.71
CA ALA A 187 29.38 28.43 29.41
C ALA A 187 30.80 28.01 28.97
N GLU A 188 31.82 28.79 29.36
CA GLU A 188 33.22 28.45 29.11
C GLU A 188 33.67 27.26 29.96
N ALA A 189 33.21 27.16 31.22
CA ALA A 189 33.46 26.01 32.07
C ALA A 189 32.77 24.75 31.52
N VAL A 190 31.53 24.86 31.03
CA VAL A 190 30.84 23.75 30.32
C VAL A 190 31.68 23.26 29.15
N ARG A 191 32.16 24.18 28.29
CA ARG A 191 32.98 23.82 27.12
C ARG A 191 34.27 23.10 27.54
N ARG A 192 34.95 23.59 28.59
CA ARG A 192 36.19 22.99 29.10
C ARG A 192 35.95 21.60 29.68
N GLU A 193 34.93 21.44 30.51
CA GLU A 193 34.62 20.13 31.12
C GLU A 193 34.06 19.14 30.08
N GLU A 194 33.27 19.59 29.09
CA GLU A 194 32.86 18.79 27.93
C GLU A 194 34.09 18.26 27.17
N ALA A 195 35.05 19.13 26.85
CA ALA A 195 36.26 18.73 26.12
C ALA A 195 37.12 17.74 26.91
N ARG A 196 37.31 17.96 28.22
CA ARG A 196 38.06 17.06 29.10
C ARG A 196 37.38 15.71 29.24
N ALA A 197 36.05 15.70 29.44
CA ALA A 197 35.28 14.47 29.56
C ALA A 197 35.35 13.64 28.28
N LEU A 198 35.18 14.27 27.11
CA LEU A 198 35.31 13.58 25.82
C LEU A 198 36.73 13.07 25.56
N GLN A 199 37.75 13.84 25.95
CA GLN A 199 39.14 13.39 25.82
C GLN A 199 39.43 12.18 26.71
N PHE A 200 38.91 12.17 27.93
CA PHE A 200 39.02 11.03 28.85
C PHE A 200 38.31 9.79 28.29
N LEU A 201 37.08 9.94 27.80
CA LEU A 201 36.33 8.83 27.18
C LEU A 201 37.01 8.29 25.92
N ARG A 202 37.63 9.15 25.09
CA ARG A 202 38.43 8.72 23.94
C ARG A 202 39.68 7.93 24.32
N GLY A 203 40.19 8.10 25.54
CA GLY A 203 41.33 7.33 26.04
C GLY A 203 40.95 5.98 26.63
N LYS A 204 39.66 5.67 26.78
CA LYS A 204 39.21 4.41 27.38
C LYS A 204 39.12 3.30 26.34
N PRO A 205 39.79 2.15 26.57
CA PRO A 205 39.73 1.03 25.64
C PRO A 205 38.31 0.46 25.50
N THR A 206 37.50 0.46 26.57
CA THR A 206 36.11 -0.02 26.53
C THR A 206 35.21 0.84 25.63
N VAL A 207 35.37 2.16 25.67
CA VAL A 207 34.60 3.09 24.83
C VAL A 207 35.10 3.09 23.39
N LEU A 208 36.40 2.87 23.17
CA LEU A 208 36.96 2.69 21.83
C LEU A 208 36.48 1.38 21.20
N HIS A 209 36.42 0.30 21.97
CA HIS A 209 35.89 -0.98 21.51
C HIS A 209 34.42 -0.86 21.12
N LEU A 210 33.60 -0.20 21.95
CA LEU A 210 32.22 0.14 21.59
C LEU A 210 32.12 0.94 20.29
N ARG A 211 33.05 1.86 20.02
CA ARG A 211 33.05 2.60 18.76
C ARG A 211 33.31 1.66 17.58
N GLU A 212 34.24 0.72 17.72
CA GLU A 212 34.53 -0.28 16.69
C GLU A 212 33.33 -1.19 16.49
N GLU A 213 32.74 -1.71 17.56
CA GLU A 213 31.50 -2.50 17.55
C GLU A 213 30.35 -1.72 16.90
N VAL A 214 30.06 -0.49 17.35
CA VAL A 214 29.00 0.35 16.76
C VAL A 214 29.27 0.62 15.29
N LEU A 215 30.52 0.85 14.87
CA LEU A 215 30.82 1.03 13.46
C LEU A 215 30.61 -0.27 12.70
N GLU A 216 31.15 -1.40 13.16
CA GLU A 216 30.94 -2.73 12.60
C GLU A 216 29.46 -3.09 12.51
N THR A 217 28.71 -3.04 13.60
CA THR A 217 27.26 -3.28 13.68
C THR A 217 26.46 -2.27 12.87
N ALA A 218 26.88 -1.01 12.76
CA ALA A 218 26.24 -0.04 11.85
C ALA A 218 26.40 -0.43 10.37
N ALA A 219 27.28 -1.37 9.99
CA ALA A 219 27.20 -1.97 8.66
C ALA A 219 26.12 -3.07 8.58
N TYR A 220 25.80 -3.74 9.69
CA TYR A 220 24.78 -4.77 9.86
C TYR A 220 23.39 -4.20 10.21
N HIS A 221 22.92 -3.20 9.46
CA HIS A 221 21.51 -2.77 9.51
C HIS A 221 20.84 -3.08 8.17
N GLY A 222 19.59 -3.56 8.18
CA GLY A 222 18.95 -4.03 6.96
C GLY A 222 19.61 -5.30 6.40
N THR A 223 19.73 -6.34 7.22
CA THR A 223 20.27 -7.62 6.79
C THR A 223 19.18 -8.42 6.06
N GLY A 224 19.19 -8.43 4.73
CA GLY A 224 18.26 -9.23 3.94
C GLY A 224 18.14 -8.83 2.48
N TRP A 225 17.48 -9.69 1.69
CA TRP A 225 17.23 -9.43 0.26
C TRP A 225 16.46 -8.13 0.05
N PHE A 226 15.51 -7.81 0.92
CA PHE A 226 14.70 -6.59 0.83
C PHE A 226 15.55 -5.33 0.99
N SER A 227 16.35 -5.20 2.05
CA SER A 227 17.24 -4.05 2.23
C SER A 227 18.31 -4.00 1.13
N TRP A 228 18.89 -5.12 0.70
CA TRP A 228 19.81 -5.11 -0.45
C TRP A 228 19.15 -4.57 -1.73
N TYR A 229 17.91 -5.00 -2.03
CA TYR A 229 17.18 -4.61 -3.23
C TYR A 229 16.71 -3.14 -3.20
N PHE A 230 16.27 -2.65 -2.05
CA PHE A 230 15.70 -1.30 -1.91
C PHE A 230 16.69 -0.23 -1.43
N GLU A 231 17.69 -0.60 -0.62
CA GLU A 231 18.70 0.30 -0.05
C GLU A 231 20.03 0.27 -0.81
N GLN A 232 20.16 -0.59 -1.84
CA GLN A 232 21.28 -0.66 -2.78
C GLN A 232 22.67 -0.78 -2.15
N GLY A 233 22.84 -1.71 -1.22
CA GLY A 233 24.18 -2.06 -0.75
C GLY A 233 24.17 -3.25 0.19
N SER A 234 25.07 -4.20 -0.03
CA SER A 234 25.22 -5.35 0.87
C SER A 234 26.01 -4.97 2.12
N VAL A 235 25.89 -5.78 3.17
CA VAL A 235 26.67 -5.59 4.41
C VAL A 235 28.17 -5.68 4.12
N GLU A 236 28.58 -6.61 3.24
CA GLU A 236 29.96 -6.79 2.81
C GLU A 236 30.50 -5.56 2.08
N GLU A 237 29.71 -4.93 1.21
CA GLU A 237 30.09 -3.67 0.55
C GLU A 237 30.29 -2.56 1.59
N ARG A 238 29.39 -2.41 2.56
CA ARG A 238 29.49 -1.37 3.62
C ARG A 238 30.65 -1.60 4.59
N ILE A 239 31.12 -2.83 4.74
CA ILE A 239 32.31 -3.15 5.54
C ILE A 239 33.59 -2.83 4.74
N VAL A 240 33.60 -3.10 3.43
CA VAL A 240 34.78 -2.97 2.56
C VAL A 240 34.99 -1.55 2.05
N GLU A 241 33.94 -0.78 1.77
CA GLU A 241 34.03 0.61 1.27
C GLU A 241 34.42 1.64 2.36
N ARG A 242 34.98 1.18 3.49
CA ARG A 242 35.47 2.03 4.58
C ARG A 242 36.83 2.65 4.30
#